data_AF-A0A371DJ16-F1
#
_entry.id   AF-A0A371DJ16-F1
#
_cell.length_a   1.000
_cell.length_b   1.000
_cell.length_c   1.000
_cell.angle_alpha   90.00
_cell.angle_beta   90.00
_cell.angle_gamma   90.00
#
_symmetry.space_group_name_H-M   'P 1'
#
loop_
_entity.id
_entity.type
_entity.pdbx_description
1 polymer ?
#
loop_
_entity_poly.entity_id
_entity_poly.type
_entity_poly.pdbx_seq_one_letter_code
_entity_poly.pdbx_strand_id
1 'polypeptide(L)'
;MWTALNSPGLMAGPPLVSFAHREPIVVPQPVQNVNIDRLREAINGVDQSSLMPTCMTRSAHDVWYTLCLSKKLRPSEASHPTYRYRVHRKELNLAVDTADSSFWLYQEGYQELYEEMNVIKRRAWTDEDAPMRLKHRCLPRPTVPPMNDGVRVPYRDGGAVDLARWPPECDLIFSVPAWDWKSNQKSKGTKLQVPQILVQAASEKTVRQPVDGNIGFTVPGWRHPWKNTDEGDRVTFFDILREADCTEAVRDIDRGESTEAHLTVRLLIPPGDGRPAMDEVRTRSFLYFGKGTPCGKAIGNGSLALPQYSPALRIFPDMGDPTTFRNWNLELVSMTLLEPLVANPDYESTHVHEWAHRRLSMPDIFVSNRRDRVLKLNTREGIRVGFDTCSGASVLPDRIVAMIWTQWFGQPIDTVPVDGPIWHHGSKDRFANHDLLFEFKDGGGQKHTIRCSAHHFLSSPWSADGQTFACIKSSDQEEFDDTTYTLGMNFFWAFMVKFEATYSGSHPIPGTHSPTIQFAAQRLVHNKERVADAWDLEIHPNLPPRLQNELRGCQVPELHPGDLSD
;
A
#
# COMPACT_ATOMS: atom_id res chain seq x y z
N MET A 1 27.99 -16.40 43.87
CA MET A 1 29.40 -16.72 43.57
C MET A 1 29.50 -16.81 42.06
N TRP A 2 30.20 -15.85 41.43
CA TRP A 2 30.68 -15.85 40.03
C TRP A 2 29.61 -15.80 38.91
N THR A 3 29.71 -15.01 37.83
CA THR A 3 30.59 -13.91 37.41
C THR A 3 29.90 -13.27 36.21
N ALA A 4 30.06 -11.95 36.06
CA ALA A 4 29.75 -11.24 34.83
C ALA A 4 30.58 -11.78 33.65
N LEU A 5 29.98 -11.85 32.47
CA LEU A 5 30.69 -11.76 31.20
C LEU A 5 30.19 -10.51 30.49
N ASN A 6 31.05 -9.48 30.56
CA ASN A 6 31.07 -8.37 29.63
C ASN A 6 31.13 -8.91 28.20
N SER A 7 30.37 -8.30 27.30
CA SER A 7 30.78 -8.22 25.90
C SER A 7 30.89 -6.76 25.49
N PRO A 8 31.96 -6.39 24.76
CA PRO A 8 32.44 -5.03 24.62
C PRO A 8 31.65 -4.27 23.55
N GLY A 9 31.69 -2.94 23.64
CA GLY A 9 31.15 -2.06 22.63
C GLY A 9 31.69 -2.36 21.24
N LEU A 10 30.78 -2.43 20.27
CA LEU A 10 31.08 -2.20 18.87
C LEU A 10 30.45 -0.86 18.49
N MET A 11 31.32 0.14 18.48
CA MET A 11 31.11 1.45 17.86
C MET A 11 30.75 1.23 16.38
N ALA A 12 29.47 1.18 16.04
CA ALA A 12 29.04 1.19 14.65
C ALA A 12 28.93 2.65 14.19
N GLY A 13 29.93 3.08 13.40
CA GLY A 13 30.02 4.42 12.82
C GLY A 13 28.74 4.83 12.08
N PRO A 14 28.49 6.15 11.95
CA PRO A 14 27.18 6.67 11.63
C PRO A 14 26.70 6.31 10.22
N PRO A 15 25.38 6.43 9.96
CA PRO A 15 24.75 5.99 8.73
C PRO A 15 24.60 7.10 7.69
N LEU A 16 24.84 6.75 6.42
CA LEU A 16 24.62 7.59 5.23
C LEU A 16 23.73 6.88 4.22
N VAL A 17 23.09 7.73 3.41
CA VAL A 17 22.06 7.53 2.39
C VAL A 17 22.71 7.39 1.01
N SER A 18 21.96 6.95 -0.01
CA SER A 18 22.12 7.55 -1.34
C SER A 18 20.77 8.05 -1.85
N PHE A 19 20.68 9.35 -2.02
CA PHE A 19 19.82 10.02 -2.98
C PHE A 19 20.76 10.28 -4.15
N ALA A 20 20.45 9.84 -5.36
CA ALA A 20 21.23 10.32 -6.50
C ALA A 20 20.87 11.80 -6.65
N HIS A 21 21.64 12.70 -6.02
CA HIS A 21 21.58 14.11 -6.37
C HIS A 21 21.74 14.23 -7.88
N ARG A 22 21.05 15.20 -8.48
CA ARG A 22 21.07 15.53 -9.92
C ARG A 22 22.50 15.55 -10.50
N GLU A 23 23.04 14.40 -10.85
CA GLU A 23 24.16 14.26 -11.75
C GLU A 23 23.70 13.40 -12.93
N PRO A 24 23.82 13.91 -14.17
CA PRO A 24 23.38 13.20 -15.36
C PRO A 24 24.26 11.97 -15.57
N ILE A 25 23.72 10.78 -15.31
CA ILE A 25 24.36 9.53 -15.72
C ILE A 25 24.01 9.28 -17.19
N VAL A 26 25.04 9.24 -18.03
CA VAL A 26 24.94 8.87 -19.44
C VAL A 26 24.59 7.40 -19.55
N VAL A 27 23.39 7.08 -20.04
CA VAL A 27 22.93 5.71 -20.28
C VAL A 27 23.55 5.19 -21.58
N PRO A 28 24.31 4.08 -21.59
CA PRO A 28 24.78 3.46 -22.83
C PRO A 28 23.63 2.72 -23.55
N GLN A 29 23.77 2.55 -24.87
CA GLN A 29 22.75 1.94 -25.73
C GLN A 29 22.38 0.49 -25.34
N PRO A 30 21.15 0.03 -25.65
CA PRO A 30 20.68 -1.30 -25.28
C PRO A 30 21.53 -2.40 -25.93
N VAL A 31 22.05 -3.32 -25.11
CA VAL A 31 22.86 -4.45 -25.55
C VAL A 31 22.00 -5.71 -25.53
N GLN A 32 21.87 -6.40 -26.67
CA GLN A 32 21.03 -7.60 -26.82
C GLN A 32 21.54 -8.85 -26.07
N ASN A 33 22.78 -8.82 -25.56
CA ASN A 33 23.36 -9.91 -24.78
C ASN A 33 24.04 -9.32 -23.56
N VAL A 34 23.31 -9.29 -22.45
CA VAL A 34 23.80 -8.64 -21.25
C VAL A 34 24.51 -9.64 -20.37
N ASN A 35 25.83 -9.52 -20.31
CA ASN A 35 26.67 -10.25 -19.37
C ASN A 35 26.36 -9.72 -17.95
N ILE A 36 25.71 -10.55 -17.14
CA ILE A 36 25.31 -10.27 -15.76
C ILE A 36 26.50 -9.80 -14.91
N ASP A 37 27.70 -10.35 -15.14
CA ASP A 37 28.90 -9.97 -14.38
C ASP A 37 29.42 -8.58 -14.77
N ARG A 38 29.29 -8.20 -16.05
CA ARG A 38 29.66 -6.86 -16.53
C ARG A 38 28.67 -5.78 -16.08
N LEU A 39 27.39 -6.13 -15.93
CA LEU A 39 26.38 -5.27 -15.31
C LEU A 39 26.64 -5.06 -13.82
N ARG A 40 27.03 -6.11 -13.10
CA ARG A 40 27.41 -6.02 -11.67
C ARG A 40 28.54 -5.04 -11.44
N GLU A 41 29.52 -5.00 -12.35
CA GLU A 41 30.64 -4.04 -12.33
C GLU A 41 30.22 -2.60 -12.70
N ALA A 42 29.14 -2.43 -13.47
CA ALA A 42 28.61 -1.14 -13.90
C ALA A 42 27.63 -0.49 -12.91
N ILE A 43 27.23 -1.20 -11.85
CA ILE A 43 26.44 -0.63 -10.74
C ILE A 43 27.29 0.46 -10.06
N ASN A 44 27.00 1.71 -10.40
CA ASN A 44 27.63 2.87 -9.79
C ASN A 44 27.32 2.88 -8.29
N GLY A 45 28.26 3.32 -7.45
CA GLY A 45 28.12 3.30 -5.98
C GLY A 45 27.04 4.24 -5.41
N VAL A 46 26.33 4.94 -6.27
CA VAL A 46 25.34 6.00 -5.96
C VAL A 46 23.90 5.48 -6.02
N ASP A 47 23.64 4.24 -6.45
CA ASP A 47 22.29 3.83 -6.82
C ASP A 47 21.67 2.74 -5.89
N GLN A 48 20.40 3.00 -5.55
CA GLN A 48 19.27 2.11 -5.20
C GLN A 48 19.04 1.75 -3.73
N SER A 49 17.88 2.17 -3.21
CA SER A 49 17.35 1.75 -1.91
C SER A 49 15.82 1.80 -1.85
N SER A 50 15.16 0.70 -1.43
CA SER A 50 13.69 0.61 -1.32
C SER A 50 13.21 0.57 0.13
N LEU A 51 12.01 1.07 0.43
CA LEU A 51 11.47 1.06 1.79
C LEU A 51 10.87 -0.31 2.13
N MET A 52 11.09 -0.76 3.37
CA MET A 52 10.58 -2.06 3.83
C MET A 52 9.51 -1.88 4.88
N PRO A 53 8.23 -2.15 4.55
CA PRO A 53 7.19 -2.38 5.53
C PRO A 53 7.56 -3.54 6.46
N THR A 54 7.21 -3.36 7.72
CA THR A 54 7.18 -4.38 8.75
C THR A 54 5.74 -4.80 9.02
N CYS A 55 5.51 -6.08 9.28
CA CYS A 55 4.20 -6.58 9.71
C CYS A 55 4.12 -6.57 11.24
N MET A 56 3.01 -6.10 11.79
CA MET A 56 2.68 -6.16 13.21
C MET A 56 1.39 -6.95 13.46
N THR A 57 1.41 -7.82 14.47
CA THR A 57 0.25 -8.60 14.93
C THR A 57 -0.05 -8.27 16.39
N ARG A 58 -1.27 -7.79 16.68
CA ARG A 58 -1.72 -7.48 18.05
C ARG A 58 -2.64 -8.55 18.64
N SER A 59 -3.32 -9.30 17.77
CA SER A 59 -4.21 -10.42 18.10
C SER A 59 -4.04 -11.52 17.04
N ALA A 60 -4.63 -12.69 17.27
CA ALA A 60 -4.69 -13.75 16.27
C ALA A 60 -5.52 -13.37 15.02
N HIS A 61 -6.16 -12.19 14.98
CA HIS A 61 -7.10 -11.79 13.92
C HIS A 61 -6.78 -10.43 13.27
N ASP A 62 -5.76 -9.71 13.75
CA ASP A 62 -5.43 -8.36 13.25
C ASP A 62 -3.98 -8.28 12.77
N VAL A 63 -3.81 -7.93 11.49
CA VAL A 63 -2.52 -7.72 10.84
C VAL A 63 -2.45 -6.29 10.31
N TRP A 64 -1.33 -5.64 10.58
CA TRP A 64 -1.05 -4.28 10.09
C TRP A 64 0.32 -4.23 9.42
N TYR A 65 0.37 -3.68 8.21
CA TYR A 65 1.62 -3.36 7.54
C TYR A 65 2.00 -1.93 7.86
N THR A 66 3.23 -1.78 8.35
CA THR A 66 3.71 -0.53 8.91
C THR A 66 5.04 -0.13 8.31
N LEU A 67 5.24 1.17 8.07
CA LEU A 67 6.55 1.72 7.82
C LEU A 67 7.17 2.15 9.15
N CYS A 68 8.35 1.61 9.46
CA CYS A 68 9.08 1.97 10.67
C CYS A 68 9.90 3.26 10.46
N LEU A 69 9.72 4.29 11.28
CA LEU A 69 10.57 5.48 11.34
C LEU A 69 11.47 5.42 12.57
N SER A 70 12.80 5.49 12.40
CA SER A 70 13.75 5.48 13.51
C SER A 70 14.31 6.88 13.76
N LYS A 71 14.09 7.46 14.95
CA LYS A 71 14.65 8.78 15.26
C LYS A 71 16.09 8.66 15.79
N LYS A 72 17.07 9.19 15.05
CA LYS A 72 18.45 9.40 15.53
C LYS A 72 18.64 10.89 15.83
N LEU A 73 18.33 11.31 17.06
CA LEU A 73 18.59 12.67 17.54
C LEU A 73 20.10 12.97 17.56
N ARG A 74 20.53 14.13 17.06
CA ARG A 74 21.91 14.60 17.30
C ARG A 74 22.05 15.05 18.76
N PRO A 75 23.23 14.89 19.41
CA PRO A 75 23.47 15.37 20.77
C PRO A 75 23.18 16.88 20.98
N SER A 76 23.33 17.70 19.93
CA SER A 76 23.03 19.14 19.95
C SER A 76 21.52 19.45 19.94
N GLU A 77 20.71 18.62 19.30
CA GLU A 77 19.23 18.70 19.28
C GLU A 77 18.61 18.14 20.57
N ALA A 78 19.36 17.29 21.29
CA ALA A 78 19.03 16.79 22.62
C ALA A 78 19.24 17.83 23.74
N SER A 79 19.59 19.08 23.41
CA SER A 79 19.77 20.16 24.38
C SER A 79 18.46 20.75 24.89
N HIS A 80 17.34 20.52 24.18
CA HIS A 80 16.03 20.97 24.61
C HIS A 80 15.52 20.09 25.79
N PRO A 81 15.27 20.65 26.99
CA PRO A 81 15.03 19.87 28.21
C PRO A 81 13.80 18.95 28.15
N THR A 82 12.82 19.22 27.27
CA THR A 82 11.63 18.39 27.03
C THR A 82 11.90 17.16 26.15
N TYR A 83 12.99 17.12 25.39
CA TYR A 83 13.34 16.00 24.50
C TYR A 83 14.31 15.00 25.15
N ARG A 84 14.93 15.39 26.27
CA ARG A 84 15.82 14.54 27.05
C ARG A 84 15.00 13.45 27.73
N TYR A 85 15.32 12.19 27.41
CA TYR A 85 14.95 10.94 28.11
C TYR A 85 13.87 10.02 27.51
N ARG A 86 12.81 10.46 26.82
CA ARG A 86 11.78 9.51 26.29
C ARG A 86 11.89 9.12 24.82
N VAL A 87 12.67 9.82 24.00
CA VAL A 87 12.68 9.67 22.53
C VAL A 87 13.97 9.02 21.99
N HIS A 88 14.97 8.74 22.83
CA HIS A 88 16.33 8.45 22.37
C HIS A 88 16.54 7.16 21.55
N ARG A 89 15.54 6.25 21.46
CA ARG A 89 15.58 5.04 20.63
C ARG A 89 14.19 4.52 20.21
N LYS A 90 13.21 5.41 20.00
CA LYS A 90 11.87 4.95 19.57
C LYS A 90 11.81 4.86 18.04
N GLU A 91 11.66 3.64 17.55
CA GLU A 91 11.05 3.37 16.25
C GLU A 91 9.58 3.83 16.29
N LEU A 92 8.98 4.27 15.20
CA LEU A 92 7.55 4.61 15.11
C LEU A 92 6.97 3.78 13.97
N ASN A 93 5.89 3.06 14.19
CA ASN A 93 5.29 2.21 13.17
C ASN A 93 4.07 2.91 12.58
N LEU A 94 4.16 3.34 11.32
CA LEU A 94 3.10 4.08 10.64
C LEU A 94 2.30 3.16 9.73
N ALA A 95 0.96 3.24 9.77
CA ALA A 95 0.12 2.52 8.82
C ALA A 95 0.40 2.98 7.39
N VAL A 96 0.67 2.03 6.49
CA VAL A 96 0.81 2.30 5.06
C VAL A 96 -0.60 2.40 4.48
N ASP A 97 -1.03 3.59 4.09
CA ASP A 97 -2.42 3.86 3.67
C ASP A 97 -2.49 4.41 2.24
N THR A 98 -2.85 3.57 1.27
CA THR A 98 -3.02 3.98 -0.14
C THR A 98 -4.33 4.71 -0.43
N ALA A 99 -5.25 4.81 0.54
CA ALA A 99 -6.54 5.46 0.41
C ALA A 99 -6.64 6.82 1.16
N ASP A 100 -5.60 7.19 1.92
CA ASP A 100 -5.46 8.49 2.57
C ASP A 100 -4.29 9.31 1.98
N SER A 101 -4.38 10.63 2.04
CA SER A 101 -3.30 11.58 1.73
C SER A 101 -2.55 12.04 2.97
N SER A 102 -3.13 11.83 4.16
CA SER A 102 -2.62 12.47 5.37
C SER A 102 -1.40 11.74 5.96
N PHE A 103 -0.45 12.54 6.45
CA PHE A 103 0.63 12.09 7.32
C PHE A 103 0.39 12.63 8.73
N TRP A 104 0.46 11.78 9.78
CA TRP A 104 0.36 12.24 11.16
C TRP A 104 0.93 11.26 12.19
N LEU A 105 1.20 11.79 13.40
CA LEU A 105 1.71 11.06 14.56
C LEU A 105 0.93 11.40 15.83
N TYR A 106 0.90 10.51 16.82
CA TYR A 106 0.24 10.83 18.10
C TYR A 106 0.99 11.92 18.90
N GLN A 107 0.25 12.92 19.41
CA GLN A 107 0.79 13.91 20.34
C GLN A 107 0.83 13.37 21.78
N GLU A 108 1.85 13.67 22.56
CA GLU A 108 1.82 13.42 24.00
C GLU A 108 0.64 14.17 24.63
N GLY A 109 -0.14 13.48 25.46
CA GLY A 109 -1.32 14.10 26.07
C GLY A 109 -2.54 14.22 25.15
N TYR A 110 -2.55 13.60 23.96
CA TYR A 110 -3.75 13.57 23.10
C TYR A 110 -5.01 13.06 23.83
N GLN A 111 -6.15 13.65 23.47
CA GLN A 111 -7.46 13.46 24.08
C GLN A 111 -8.28 12.37 23.38
N GLU A 112 -9.41 12.00 23.97
CA GLU A 112 -10.40 11.12 23.36
C GLU A 112 -11.40 11.92 22.54
N LEU A 113 -11.70 11.44 21.33
CA LEU A 113 -12.89 11.84 20.58
C LEU A 113 -14.03 10.90 20.92
N TYR A 114 -15.08 11.44 21.52
CA TYR A 114 -16.26 10.69 21.92
C TYR A 114 -17.51 11.34 21.34
N GLU A 115 -18.50 10.53 21.02
CA GLU A 115 -19.78 10.99 20.51
C GLU A 115 -20.77 11.15 21.67
N GLU A 116 -21.35 12.35 21.79
CA GLU A 116 -22.37 12.66 22.77
C GLU A 116 -23.51 13.41 22.10
N MET A 117 -24.72 12.84 22.11
CA MET A 117 -25.90 13.40 21.46
C MET A 117 -25.65 13.75 19.97
N ASN A 118 -24.99 12.84 19.23
CA ASN A 118 -24.58 13.03 17.82
C ASN A 118 -23.60 14.18 17.58
N VAL A 119 -22.90 14.65 18.63
CA VAL A 119 -21.84 15.65 18.52
C VAL A 119 -20.53 15.03 19.00
N ILE A 120 -19.53 14.99 18.13
CA ILE A 120 -18.18 14.52 18.47
C ILE A 120 -17.45 15.61 19.25
N LYS A 121 -17.13 15.33 20.52
CA LYS A 121 -16.44 16.23 21.44
C LYS A 121 -15.07 15.65 21.85
N ARG A 122 -14.23 16.52 22.43
CA ARG A 122 -12.96 16.12 23.05
C ARG A 122 -13.13 15.97 24.55
N ARG A 123 -12.60 14.90 25.13
CA ARG A 123 -12.48 14.75 26.60
C ARG A 123 -11.14 14.14 26.98
N ALA A 124 -10.79 14.23 28.26
CA ALA A 124 -9.71 13.42 28.80
C ALA A 124 -10.10 11.95 28.73
N TRP A 125 -9.14 11.08 28.42
CA TRP A 125 -9.33 9.64 28.48
C TRP A 125 -9.77 9.23 29.89
N THR A 126 -10.70 8.29 29.97
CA THR A 126 -11.07 7.65 31.23
C THR A 126 -9.90 6.80 31.76
N ASP A 127 -9.88 6.52 33.06
CA ASP A 127 -8.85 5.64 33.64
C ASP A 127 -8.92 4.21 33.06
N GLU A 128 -10.11 3.75 32.67
CA GLU A 128 -10.34 2.45 32.03
C GLU A 128 -9.70 2.38 30.63
N ASP A 129 -9.73 3.48 29.88
CA ASP A 129 -9.21 3.56 28.51
C ASP A 129 -7.73 4.00 28.44
N ALA A 130 -7.19 4.53 29.54
CA ALA A 130 -5.80 4.97 29.63
C ALA A 130 -4.76 3.91 29.18
N PRO A 131 -4.92 2.60 29.49
CA PRO A 131 -3.99 1.57 29.00
C PRO A 131 -3.94 1.44 27.48
N MET A 132 -5.01 1.77 26.76
CA MET A 132 -5.02 1.73 25.29
C MET A 132 -4.11 2.82 24.70
N ARG A 133 -4.23 4.04 25.24
CA ARG A 133 -3.43 5.20 24.84
C ARG A 133 -1.95 5.05 25.18
N LEU A 134 -1.63 4.49 26.35
CA LEU A 134 -0.25 4.38 26.84
C LEU A 134 0.63 3.43 26.01
N LYS A 135 0.04 2.62 25.12
CA LYS A 135 0.76 1.73 24.20
C LYS A 135 1.45 2.49 23.06
N HIS A 136 0.92 3.67 22.72
CA HIS A 136 1.38 4.44 21.57
C HIS A 136 2.63 5.25 21.87
N ARG A 137 3.49 5.34 20.87
CA ARG A 137 4.70 6.17 20.93
C ARG A 137 4.33 7.58 20.48
N CYS A 138 4.09 8.45 21.46
CA CYS A 138 3.74 9.84 21.18
C CYS A 138 4.96 10.76 21.04
N LEU A 139 4.79 11.83 20.27
CA LEU A 139 5.74 12.94 20.17
C LEU A 139 5.35 14.10 21.09
N PRO A 140 6.33 14.82 21.67
CA PRO A 140 6.04 15.99 22.48
C PRO A 140 5.42 17.10 21.62
N ARG A 141 4.55 17.89 22.25
CA ARG A 141 3.98 19.09 21.64
C ARG A 141 5.06 20.20 21.56
N PRO A 142 5.24 20.86 20.41
CA PRO A 142 6.11 22.03 20.31
C PRO A 142 5.66 23.19 21.20
N THR A 143 6.61 24.02 21.62
CA THR A 143 6.34 25.24 22.41
C THR A 143 5.71 26.36 21.57
N VAL A 144 5.94 26.33 20.26
CA VAL A 144 5.33 27.24 19.29
C VAL A 144 3.86 26.84 19.08
N PRO A 145 2.93 27.79 18.94
CA PRO A 145 1.53 27.47 18.61
C PRO A 145 1.44 26.69 17.28
N PRO A 146 0.45 25.79 17.15
CA PRO A 146 0.16 25.18 15.85
C PRO A 146 -0.27 26.26 14.85
N MET A 147 -0.18 25.92 13.57
CA MET A 147 -0.78 26.70 12.52
C MET A 147 -2.32 26.72 12.71
N ASN A 148 -2.99 27.78 12.27
CA ASN A 148 -4.45 27.99 12.49
C ASN A 148 -5.31 27.08 11.59
N ASP A 149 -4.96 25.80 11.50
CA ASP A 149 -5.50 24.82 10.55
C ASP A 149 -5.93 23.51 11.23
N GLY A 150 -6.35 23.53 12.50
CA GLY A 150 -6.88 22.35 13.16
C GLY A 150 -8.05 21.71 12.39
N VAL A 151 -7.95 20.41 12.08
CA VAL A 151 -8.89 19.68 11.23
C VAL A 151 -9.30 18.35 11.85
N ARG A 152 -10.55 17.95 11.64
CA ARG A 152 -11.05 16.62 12.00
C ARG A 152 -11.08 15.75 10.76
N VAL A 153 -10.48 14.56 10.83
CA VAL A 153 -10.46 13.57 9.77
C VAL A 153 -11.27 12.35 10.22
N PRO A 154 -12.46 12.12 9.65
CA PRO A 154 -13.19 10.88 9.84
C PRO A 154 -12.67 9.79 8.88
N TYR A 155 -12.59 8.56 9.37
CA TYR A 155 -12.27 7.36 8.62
C TYR A 155 -13.53 6.52 8.38
N ARG A 156 -13.52 5.73 7.30
CA ARG A 156 -14.69 4.94 6.88
C ARG A 156 -15.09 3.86 7.86
N ASP A 157 -14.14 3.35 8.62
CA ASP A 157 -14.39 2.38 9.66
C ASP A 157 -15.03 3.01 10.90
N GLY A 158 -15.22 4.34 10.96
CA GLY A 158 -15.68 5.05 12.16
C GLY A 158 -14.53 5.49 13.08
N GLY A 159 -13.27 5.24 12.69
CA GLY A 159 -12.12 5.93 13.25
C GLY A 159 -12.22 7.44 13.02
N ALA A 160 -11.64 8.24 13.90
CA ALA A 160 -11.50 9.67 13.69
C ALA A 160 -10.28 10.23 14.42
N VAL A 161 -9.71 11.30 13.89
CA VAL A 161 -8.62 12.06 14.51
C VAL A 161 -8.83 13.57 14.36
N ASP A 162 -8.42 14.33 15.36
CA ASP A 162 -8.24 15.77 15.27
C ASP A 162 -6.76 16.06 15.11
N LEU A 163 -6.39 16.64 13.98
CA LEU A 163 -5.02 16.96 13.61
C LEU A 163 -4.75 18.45 13.78
N ALA A 164 -3.51 18.76 14.10
CA ALA A 164 -2.95 20.10 13.98
C ALA A 164 -1.57 20.01 13.35
N ARG A 165 -1.18 21.06 12.61
CA ARG A 165 0.11 21.17 11.97
C ARG A 165 0.94 22.25 12.64
N TRP A 166 2.26 22.09 12.60
CA TRP A 166 3.22 23.07 13.08
C TRP A 166 4.06 23.64 11.94
N PRO A 167 4.64 24.84 12.13
CA PRO A 167 5.53 25.44 11.15
C PRO A 167 6.77 24.57 10.84
N PRO A 168 7.36 24.68 9.63
CA PRO A 168 8.52 23.90 9.18
C PRO A 168 9.72 23.88 10.12
N GLU A 169 9.90 24.91 10.95
CA GLU A 169 10.98 25.00 11.94
C GLU A 169 10.86 23.94 13.05
N CYS A 170 9.67 23.34 13.21
CA CYS A 170 9.39 22.28 14.18
C CYS A 170 9.62 20.87 13.61
N ASP A 171 9.93 20.75 12.33
CA ASP A 171 10.01 19.46 11.65
C ASP A 171 11.07 18.53 12.24
N LEU A 172 10.80 17.24 12.10
CA LEU A 172 11.61 16.19 12.71
C LEU A 172 12.32 15.37 11.65
N ILE A 173 13.60 15.11 11.89
CA ILE A 173 14.38 14.22 11.03
C ILE A 173 14.23 12.78 11.52
N PHE A 174 13.75 11.91 10.65
CA PHE A 174 13.67 10.47 10.87
C PHE A 174 14.56 9.71 9.89
N SER A 175 15.15 8.63 10.37
CA SER A 175 15.81 7.63 9.53
C SER A 175 14.80 6.54 9.17
N VAL A 176 14.53 6.37 7.90
CA VAL A 176 13.64 5.32 7.37
C VAL A 176 14.48 4.12 6.93
N PRO A 177 14.19 2.90 7.41
CA PRO A 177 14.86 1.68 6.96
C PRO A 177 14.65 1.49 5.46
N ALA A 178 15.75 1.28 4.75
CA ALA A 178 15.72 0.94 3.34
C ALA A 178 16.58 -0.29 3.06
N TRP A 179 16.42 -0.90 1.89
CA TRP A 179 17.19 -2.05 1.46
C TRP A 179 18.40 -1.64 0.61
N ASP A 180 19.61 -2.06 0.98
CA ASP A 180 20.80 -1.86 0.15
C ASP A 180 20.99 -3.09 -0.75
N TRP A 181 20.79 -2.87 -2.05
CA TRP A 181 20.90 -3.90 -3.07
C TRP A 181 22.34 -4.43 -3.21
N LYS A 182 23.35 -3.58 -3.06
CA LYS A 182 24.76 -3.95 -3.21
C LYS A 182 25.25 -4.82 -2.06
N SER A 183 24.95 -4.42 -0.83
CA SER A 183 25.39 -5.17 0.36
C SER A 183 24.43 -6.31 0.74
N ASN A 184 23.25 -6.41 0.09
CA ASN A 184 22.21 -7.38 0.40
C ASN A 184 21.78 -7.31 1.88
N GLN A 185 21.73 -6.10 2.43
CA GLN A 185 21.44 -5.85 3.84
C GLN A 185 20.53 -4.64 4.02
N LYS A 186 19.91 -4.52 5.20
CA LYS A 186 19.20 -3.29 5.56
C LYS A 186 20.20 -2.13 5.56
N SER A 187 19.92 -1.13 4.75
CA SER A 187 20.72 0.09 4.66
C SER A 187 20.65 0.86 5.97
N LYS A 188 21.61 1.77 6.10
CA LYS A 188 21.85 2.55 7.30
C LYS A 188 20.77 3.64 7.55
N GLY A 189 19.84 3.81 6.59
CA GLY A 189 18.57 4.52 6.70
C GLY A 189 18.56 5.89 6.01
N THR A 190 17.56 6.14 5.18
CA THR A 190 17.31 7.42 4.48
C THR A 190 16.82 8.45 5.49
N LYS A 191 17.46 9.62 5.57
CA LYS A 191 17.02 10.68 6.47
C LYS A 191 15.97 11.54 5.77
N LEU A 192 14.76 11.54 6.28
CA LEU A 192 13.67 12.39 5.80
C LEU A 192 13.38 13.45 6.85
N GLN A 193 13.22 14.70 6.41
CA GLN A 193 12.64 15.76 7.21
C GLN A 193 11.13 15.69 7.06
N VAL A 194 10.45 15.42 8.18
CA VAL A 194 9.02 15.10 8.20
C VAL A 194 8.28 16.21 8.94
N PRO A 195 7.15 16.70 8.39
CA PRO A 195 6.37 17.75 9.00
C PRO A 195 5.82 17.30 10.35
N GLN A 196 5.77 18.23 11.30
CA GLN A 196 5.15 17.92 12.58
C GLN A 196 3.64 18.10 12.52
N ILE A 197 2.95 17.06 12.05
CA ILE A 197 1.48 16.95 12.07
C ILE A 197 1.10 15.98 13.18
N LEU A 198 0.41 16.49 14.22
CA LEU A 198 0.13 15.73 15.43
C LEU A 198 -1.37 15.59 15.72
N VAL A 199 -1.73 14.40 16.19
CA VAL A 199 -3.08 14.08 16.68
C VAL A 199 -3.29 14.70 18.05
N GLN A 200 -4.20 15.67 18.13
CA GLN A 200 -4.63 16.29 19.38
C GLN A 200 -5.70 15.47 20.10
N ALA A 201 -6.54 14.76 19.35
CA ALA A 201 -7.55 13.85 19.88
C ALA A 201 -7.83 12.72 18.89
N ALA A 202 -8.19 11.52 19.38
CA ALA A 202 -8.51 10.37 18.54
C ALA A 202 -9.68 9.58 19.09
N SER A 203 -10.46 8.94 18.22
CA SER A 203 -11.52 8.02 18.66
C SER A 203 -10.92 6.72 19.19
N GLU A 204 -11.71 6.01 19.98
CA GLU A 204 -11.33 4.71 20.54
C GLU A 204 -10.90 3.72 19.43
N LYS A 205 -11.63 3.70 18.31
CA LYS A 205 -11.35 2.82 17.18
C LYS A 205 -9.98 3.06 16.56
N THR A 206 -9.60 4.33 16.36
CA THR A 206 -8.26 4.68 15.87
C THR A 206 -7.17 4.24 16.85
N VAL A 207 -7.37 4.45 18.16
CA VAL A 207 -6.38 4.11 19.20
C VAL A 207 -6.22 2.60 19.41
N ARG A 208 -7.24 1.80 19.04
CA ARG A 208 -7.14 0.34 19.05
C ARG A 208 -6.21 -0.23 17.97
N GLN A 209 -5.98 0.52 16.89
CA GLN A 209 -5.01 0.12 15.86
C GLN A 209 -3.59 0.06 16.47
N PRO A 210 -2.74 -0.89 16.08
CA PRO A 210 -1.40 -1.08 16.66
C PRO A 210 -0.33 -0.21 15.99
N VAL A 211 -0.68 1.01 15.57
CA VAL A 211 0.20 1.92 14.81
C VAL A 211 0.38 3.22 15.58
N ASP A 212 1.56 3.83 15.44
CA ASP A 212 1.93 5.09 16.09
C ASP A 212 1.53 6.33 15.27
N GLY A 213 1.00 6.12 14.06
CA GLY A 213 0.61 7.16 13.13
C GLY A 213 0.17 6.60 11.77
N ASN A 214 -0.06 7.51 10.82
CA ASN A 214 -0.44 7.20 9.45
C ASN A 214 0.52 7.81 8.43
N ILE A 215 0.71 7.12 7.31
CA ILE A 215 1.41 7.62 6.14
C ILE A 215 0.57 7.35 4.89
N GLY A 216 -0.03 8.42 4.38
CA GLY A 216 -0.87 8.41 3.19
C GLY A 216 -0.09 8.34 1.87
N PHE A 217 -0.58 7.52 0.94
CA PHE A 217 -0.05 7.26 -0.39
C PHE A 217 -1.11 7.35 -1.49
N THR A 218 -2.17 8.12 -1.26
CA THR A 218 -3.10 8.45 -2.34
C THR A 218 -2.43 9.25 -3.46
N VAL A 219 -3.18 9.62 -4.49
CA VAL A 219 -2.66 10.30 -5.69
C VAL A 219 -1.80 11.54 -5.31
N PRO A 220 -0.56 11.66 -5.82
CA PRO A 220 0.35 12.74 -5.47
C PRO A 220 -0.28 14.12 -5.61
N GLY A 221 0.01 15.00 -4.65
CA GLY A 221 -0.48 16.39 -4.65
C GLY A 221 -1.91 16.57 -4.15
N TRP A 222 -2.67 15.50 -3.88
CA TRP A 222 -3.89 15.60 -3.10
C TRP A 222 -3.56 15.80 -1.62
N ARG A 223 -3.87 16.97 -1.07
CA ARG A 223 -3.41 17.41 0.27
C ARG A 223 -4.52 17.42 1.32
N HIS A 224 -5.57 16.62 1.17
CA HIS A 224 -6.63 16.53 2.19
C HIS A 224 -6.06 16.05 3.53
N PRO A 225 -6.54 16.56 4.68
CA PRO A 225 -7.66 17.51 4.88
C PRO A 225 -7.33 19.00 4.71
N TRP A 226 -6.11 19.34 4.29
CA TRP A 226 -5.62 20.70 4.26
C TRP A 226 -6.10 21.44 3.01
N LYS A 227 -6.72 22.61 3.21
CA LYS A 227 -7.31 23.41 2.11
C LYS A 227 -6.38 24.48 1.55
N ASN A 228 -5.47 24.99 2.39
CA ASN A 228 -4.59 26.11 2.07
C ASN A 228 -3.13 25.69 2.22
N THR A 229 -2.75 24.60 1.56
CA THR A 229 -1.39 24.07 1.60
C THR A 229 -0.89 23.80 0.20
N ASP A 230 0.40 24.05 -0.01
CA ASP A 230 1.10 23.71 -1.23
C ASP A 230 2.16 22.62 -0.96
N GLU A 231 3.00 22.37 -1.95
CA GLU A 231 4.08 21.40 -1.88
C GLU A 231 5.12 21.72 -0.81
N GLY A 232 5.43 23.00 -0.60
CA GLY A 232 6.42 23.45 0.38
C GLY A 232 5.99 23.20 1.83
N ASP A 233 4.70 22.98 2.07
CA ASP A 233 4.17 22.59 3.38
C ASP A 233 4.44 21.11 3.73
N ARG A 234 4.90 20.30 2.77
CA ARG A 234 5.26 18.87 2.94
C ARG A 234 4.18 17.96 3.53
N VAL A 235 2.89 18.31 3.39
CA VAL A 235 1.82 17.61 4.13
C VAL A 235 1.51 16.19 3.64
N THR A 236 2.07 15.78 2.49
CA THR A 236 2.00 14.41 1.98
C THR A 236 3.37 13.75 1.93
N PHE A 237 3.42 12.42 1.90
CA PHE A 237 4.70 11.74 1.82
C PHE A 237 5.43 11.93 0.48
N PHE A 238 4.70 12.10 -0.62
CA PHE A 238 5.31 12.43 -1.91
C PHE A 238 5.99 13.81 -1.88
N ASP A 239 5.42 14.81 -1.20
CA ASP A 239 6.06 16.11 -1.00
C ASP A 239 7.37 15.97 -0.19
N ILE A 240 7.35 15.16 0.87
CA ILE A 240 8.54 14.85 1.68
C ILE A 240 9.64 14.19 0.83
N LEU A 241 9.28 13.23 -0.02
CA LEU A 241 10.24 12.53 -0.89
C LEU A 241 10.81 13.46 -1.95
N ARG A 242 9.97 14.34 -2.53
CA ARG A 242 10.39 15.33 -3.52
C ARG A 242 11.38 16.32 -2.94
N GLU A 243 11.11 16.87 -1.76
CA GLU A 243 12.03 17.80 -1.11
C GLU A 243 13.34 17.14 -0.65
N ALA A 244 13.29 15.86 -0.28
CA ALA A 244 14.48 15.08 0.01
C ALA A 244 15.34 14.74 -1.24
N ASP A 245 14.94 15.21 -2.43
CA ASP A 245 15.60 14.94 -3.73
C ASP A 245 15.71 13.43 -4.01
N CYS A 246 14.64 12.68 -3.69
CA CYS A 246 14.55 11.24 -3.94
C CYS A 246 14.28 10.95 -5.42
N THR A 247 15.27 11.12 -6.30
CA THR A 247 15.12 10.97 -7.76
C THR A 247 14.56 9.63 -8.24
N GLU A 248 14.73 8.56 -7.46
CA GLU A 248 14.11 7.26 -7.76
C GLU A 248 12.59 7.29 -7.52
N ALA A 249 12.15 7.98 -6.47
CA ALA A 249 10.74 8.02 -6.07
C ALA A 249 9.94 9.09 -6.79
N VAL A 250 10.53 10.28 -6.91
CA VAL A 250 9.94 11.46 -7.51
C VAL A 250 11.01 12.12 -8.37
N ARG A 251 10.78 12.17 -9.67
CA ARG A 251 11.74 12.70 -10.64
C ARG A 251 11.17 13.92 -11.35
N ASP A 252 11.88 15.03 -11.25
CA ASP A 252 11.68 16.15 -12.16
C ASP A 252 12.19 15.75 -13.56
N ILE A 253 11.29 15.79 -14.55
CA ILE A 253 11.59 15.57 -15.97
C ILE A 253 11.37 16.89 -16.74
N ASP A 254 11.85 16.95 -17.98
CA ASP A 254 11.74 18.14 -18.84
C ASP A 254 12.22 19.44 -18.17
N ARG A 255 13.45 19.39 -17.64
CA ARG A 255 14.08 20.53 -16.93
C ARG A 255 13.30 21.02 -15.70
N GLY A 256 12.41 20.18 -15.15
CA GLY A 256 11.59 20.49 -13.97
C GLY A 256 10.18 20.96 -14.28
N GLU A 257 9.75 20.92 -15.54
CA GLU A 257 8.39 21.27 -15.95
C GLU A 257 7.37 20.19 -15.54
N SER A 258 7.81 18.94 -15.48
CA SER A 258 6.98 17.78 -15.12
C SER A 258 7.61 16.97 -14.00
N THR A 259 6.78 16.31 -13.22
CA THR A 259 7.15 15.45 -12.09
C THR A 259 6.59 14.06 -12.31
N GLU A 260 7.43 13.05 -12.15
CA GLU A 260 7.08 11.63 -12.27
C GLU A 260 7.21 10.95 -10.90
N ALA A 261 6.16 10.26 -10.44
CA ALA A 261 6.12 9.55 -9.16
C ALA A 261 5.76 8.07 -9.37
N HIS A 262 6.51 7.18 -8.72
CA HIS A 262 6.32 5.71 -8.80
C HIS A 262 6.29 5.08 -7.42
N LEU A 263 5.26 4.27 -7.15
CA LEU A 263 5.14 3.48 -5.93
C LEU A 263 4.67 2.07 -6.27
N THR A 264 5.45 1.05 -5.91
CA THR A 264 5.04 -0.35 -5.95
C THR A 264 4.83 -0.88 -4.53
N VAL A 265 3.66 -1.43 -4.27
CA VAL A 265 3.29 -2.07 -3.01
C VAL A 265 3.23 -3.58 -3.20
N ARG A 266 3.92 -4.31 -2.32
CA ARG A 266 3.82 -5.76 -2.19
C ARG A 266 3.54 -6.13 -0.74
N LEU A 267 2.44 -6.85 -0.50
CA LEU A 267 2.10 -7.37 0.83
C LEU A 267 2.02 -8.90 0.77
N LEU A 268 2.73 -9.60 1.65
CA LEU A 268 2.64 -11.06 1.78
C LEU A 268 1.65 -11.44 2.86
N ILE A 269 0.72 -12.34 2.56
CA ILE A 269 -0.18 -12.92 3.56
C ILE A 269 0.65 -13.42 4.76
N PRO A 270 0.35 -13.07 6.01
CA PRO A 270 1.15 -13.50 7.15
C PRO A 270 1.07 -15.02 7.33
N PRO A 271 2.15 -15.70 7.75
CA PRO A 271 2.05 -17.11 8.13
C PRO A 271 1.20 -17.20 9.40
N GLY A 272 0.05 -17.87 9.30
CA GLY A 272 -0.97 -17.93 10.38
C GLY A 272 -0.54 -18.67 11.66
N ASP A 273 0.72 -19.05 11.79
CA ASP A 273 1.30 -19.75 12.94
C ASP A 273 2.03 -18.82 13.92
N GLY A 274 1.93 -17.50 13.73
CA GLY A 274 2.57 -16.51 14.59
C GLY A 274 4.10 -16.49 14.49
N ARG A 275 4.69 -17.22 13.52
CA ARG A 275 6.10 -17.03 13.19
C ARG A 275 6.25 -15.68 12.51
N PRO A 276 7.20 -14.84 12.92
CA PRO A 276 7.52 -13.66 12.13
C PRO A 276 7.94 -14.15 10.74
N ALA A 277 7.47 -13.48 9.69
CA ALA A 277 7.77 -13.78 8.28
C ALA A 277 9.27 -13.59 7.91
N MET A 278 10.20 -14.09 8.73
CA MET A 278 11.50 -13.45 8.96
C MET A 278 12.72 -14.38 8.97
N ASP A 279 12.62 -15.64 8.55
CA ASP A 279 13.83 -16.48 8.45
C ASP A 279 14.52 -16.38 7.07
N GLU A 280 13.79 -16.05 6.00
CA GLU A 280 14.42 -15.77 4.69
C GLU A 280 14.53 -14.26 4.44
N VAL A 281 15.76 -13.78 4.33
CA VAL A 281 16.07 -12.35 4.22
C VAL A 281 15.61 -11.74 2.88
N ARG A 282 15.14 -12.53 1.91
CA ARG A 282 14.85 -12.05 0.55
C ARG A 282 13.39 -12.06 0.15
N THR A 283 12.54 -12.85 0.80
CA THR A 283 11.10 -12.88 0.51
C THR A 283 10.34 -12.11 1.58
N ARG A 284 9.76 -10.96 1.20
CA ARG A 284 9.03 -10.09 2.15
C ARG A 284 8.11 -9.10 1.45
N SER A 285 7.19 -8.54 2.22
CA SER A 285 6.48 -7.32 1.87
C SER A 285 7.46 -6.16 1.64
N PHE A 286 7.18 -5.29 0.67
CA PHE A 286 7.99 -4.11 0.40
C PHE A 286 7.16 -2.91 -0.09
N LEU A 287 7.72 -1.70 0.05
CA LEU A 287 7.31 -0.49 -0.64
C LEU A 287 8.49 -0.04 -1.50
N TYR A 288 8.34 -0.12 -2.82
CA TYR A 288 9.39 0.26 -3.74
C TYR A 288 9.03 1.56 -4.43
N PHE A 289 9.92 2.54 -4.35
CA PHE A 289 9.76 3.82 -5.02
C PHE A 289 10.75 3.86 -6.19
N GLY A 290 10.20 3.84 -7.40
CA GLY A 290 10.98 3.91 -8.63
C GLY A 290 10.58 2.92 -9.71
N LYS A 291 11.34 2.95 -10.81
CA LYS A 291 11.05 2.16 -12.00
C LYS A 291 11.47 0.71 -11.82
N GLY A 292 10.64 -0.20 -12.28
CA GLY A 292 10.92 -1.63 -12.41
C GLY A 292 10.42 -2.51 -11.29
N THR A 293 10.79 -3.79 -11.36
CA THR A 293 10.26 -4.83 -10.48
C THR A 293 11.32 -5.28 -9.49
N PRO A 294 11.11 -5.17 -8.17
CA PRO A 294 12.15 -5.50 -7.18
C PRO A 294 12.23 -6.97 -6.80
N CYS A 295 11.48 -7.87 -7.43
CA CYS A 295 11.51 -9.29 -7.10
C CYS A 295 11.28 -10.21 -8.30
N GLY A 296 11.68 -11.47 -8.16
CA GLY A 296 11.51 -12.51 -9.17
C GLY A 296 11.97 -13.88 -8.67
N LYS A 297 11.98 -14.89 -9.55
CA LYS A 297 12.48 -16.24 -9.25
C LYS A 297 13.54 -16.64 -10.25
N ALA A 298 14.69 -17.08 -9.75
CA ALA A 298 15.69 -17.71 -10.60
C ALA A 298 15.09 -19.01 -11.16
N ILE A 299 15.08 -19.13 -12.49
CA ILE A 299 14.69 -20.34 -13.20
C ILE A 299 15.96 -21.01 -13.76
N GLY A 300 15.88 -22.30 -14.09
CA GLY A 300 17.03 -23.07 -14.60
C GLY A 300 17.77 -22.34 -15.74
N ASN A 301 19.07 -22.63 -15.89
CA ASN A 301 20.00 -22.00 -16.85
C ASN A 301 20.45 -20.56 -16.50
N GLY A 302 20.22 -20.09 -15.27
CA GLY A 302 20.68 -18.77 -14.80
C GLY A 302 19.78 -17.60 -15.22
N SER A 303 18.62 -17.88 -15.81
CA SER A 303 17.62 -16.87 -16.17
C SER A 303 16.79 -16.45 -14.96
N LEU A 304 16.35 -15.19 -14.94
CA LEU A 304 15.46 -14.66 -13.90
C LEU A 304 14.05 -14.46 -14.47
N ALA A 305 13.07 -15.18 -13.92
CA ALA A 305 11.66 -14.95 -14.23
C ALA A 305 11.13 -13.83 -13.33
N LEU A 306 10.49 -12.83 -13.95
CA LEU A 306 10.00 -11.64 -13.28
C LEU A 306 8.48 -11.55 -13.35
N PRO A 307 7.82 -10.95 -12.35
CA PRO A 307 6.41 -10.63 -12.43
C PRO A 307 6.09 -9.80 -13.68
N GLN A 308 5.01 -10.18 -14.34
CA GLN A 308 4.47 -9.47 -15.48
C GLN A 308 3.33 -8.56 -15.00
N TYR A 309 3.51 -7.26 -15.18
CA TYR A 309 2.47 -6.28 -14.89
C TYR A 309 1.47 -6.20 -16.04
N SER A 310 0.22 -5.91 -15.70
CA SER A 310 -0.81 -5.49 -16.65
C SER A 310 -0.35 -4.25 -17.43
N PRO A 311 -1.04 -3.88 -18.53
CA PRO A 311 -0.96 -2.54 -19.06
C PRO A 311 -1.19 -1.47 -17.98
N ALA A 312 -0.79 -0.23 -18.24
CA ALA A 312 -1.08 0.92 -17.38
C ALA A 312 -2.56 1.31 -17.50
N LEU A 313 -3.36 0.97 -16.48
CA LEU A 313 -4.79 1.30 -16.45
C LEU A 313 -4.95 2.72 -15.92
N ARG A 314 -5.58 3.60 -16.70
CA ARG A 314 -5.82 4.99 -16.29
C ARG A 314 -6.83 5.00 -15.14
N ILE A 315 -6.56 5.77 -14.09
CA ILE A 315 -7.55 5.94 -13.01
C ILE A 315 -8.64 6.92 -13.43
N PHE A 316 -9.78 6.83 -12.76
CA PHE A 316 -10.82 7.83 -12.90
C PHE A 316 -10.59 9.03 -11.96
N PRO A 317 -11.03 10.24 -12.36
CA PRO A 317 -11.18 11.37 -11.45
C PRO A 317 -12.12 11.06 -10.27
N ASP A 318 -12.08 11.93 -9.26
CA ASP A 318 -13.01 11.86 -8.14
C ASP A 318 -14.47 12.02 -8.61
N MET A 319 -15.39 11.30 -7.97
CA MET A 319 -16.81 11.33 -8.38
C MET A 319 -17.54 12.59 -7.87
N GLY A 320 -17.14 13.12 -6.71
CA GLY A 320 -17.70 14.34 -6.15
C GLY A 320 -17.08 15.60 -6.76
N ASP A 321 -15.80 15.52 -7.14
CA ASP A 321 -15.09 16.57 -7.87
C ASP A 321 -14.30 16.02 -9.07
N PRO A 322 -14.93 15.94 -10.26
CA PRO A 322 -14.30 15.43 -11.48
C PRO A 322 -13.09 16.23 -11.97
N THR A 323 -12.79 17.38 -11.34
CA THR A 323 -11.62 18.22 -11.67
C THR A 323 -10.36 17.79 -10.92
N THR A 324 -10.46 16.78 -10.05
CA THR A 324 -9.32 16.31 -9.26
C THR A 324 -9.16 14.79 -9.32
N PHE A 325 -7.93 14.32 -9.11
CA PHE A 325 -7.66 12.94 -8.78
C PHE A 325 -7.43 12.82 -7.28
N ARG A 326 -8.38 12.20 -6.57
CA ARG A 326 -8.31 12.01 -5.12
C ARG A 326 -7.75 10.65 -4.71
N ASN A 327 -8.21 9.58 -5.37
CA ASN A 327 -7.96 8.19 -4.99
C ASN A 327 -7.58 7.38 -6.23
N TRP A 328 -6.82 6.31 -6.00
CA TRP A 328 -6.49 5.30 -7.01
C TRP A 328 -7.70 4.44 -7.34
N ASN A 329 -8.50 4.88 -8.30
CA ASN A 329 -9.82 4.32 -8.56
C ASN A 329 -9.95 3.71 -9.96
N LEU A 330 -10.52 2.50 -10.02
CA LEU A 330 -10.93 1.82 -11.26
C LEU A 330 -12.39 1.38 -11.16
N GLU A 331 -12.97 0.92 -12.28
CA GLU A 331 -14.29 0.31 -12.29
C GLU A 331 -14.17 -1.21 -12.40
N LEU A 332 -14.50 -1.95 -11.34
CA LEU A 332 -14.52 -3.41 -11.34
C LEU A 332 -15.81 -3.86 -12.05
N VAL A 333 -15.67 -4.52 -13.19
CA VAL A 333 -16.78 -4.99 -14.05
C VAL A 333 -17.22 -6.40 -13.65
N SER A 334 -16.26 -7.26 -13.30
CA SER A 334 -16.56 -8.62 -12.86
C SER A 334 -15.41 -9.26 -12.09
N MET A 335 -15.75 -10.31 -11.34
CA MET A 335 -14.81 -11.30 -10.85
C MET A 335 -15.23 -12.69 -11.31
N THR A 336 -14.30 -13.50 -11.80
CA THR A 336 -14.59 -14.88 -12.23
C THR A 336 -13.67 -15.85 -11.51
N LEU A 337 -14.26 -16.80 -10.76
CA LEU A 337 -13.52 -17.92 -10.19
C LEU A 337 -13.33 -18.99 -11.27
N LEU A 338 -12.05 -19.35 -11.49
CA LEU A 338 -11.64 -20.46 -12.35
C LEU A 338 -11.37 -21.68 -11.48
N GLU A 339 -12.25 -22.67 -11.60
CA GLU A 339 -12.16 -23.96 -10.92
C GLU A 339 -11.51 -24.98 -11.87
N PRO A 340 -10.39 -25.62 -11.48
CA PRO A 340 -9.68 -26.54 -12.37
C PRO A 340 -10.50 -27.81 -12.63
N LEU A 341 -10.67 -28.17 -13.90
CA LEU A 341 -11.34 -29.41 -14.33
C LEU A 341 -10.36 -30.58 -14.50
N VAL A 342 -9.06 -30.28 -14.53
CA VAL A 342 -7.95 -31.22 -14.66
C VAL A 342 -6.92 -30.97 -13.58
N ALA A 343 -6.08 -31.96 -13.25
CA ALA A 343 -5.12 -31.86 -12.16
C ALA A 343 -4.05 -30.77 -12.38
N ASN A 344 -3.59 -30.62 -13.63
CA ASN A 344 -2.58 -29.63 -14.04
C ASN A 344 -3.14 -28.80 -15.21
N PRO A 345 -3.98 -27.80 -14.93
CA PRO A 345 -4.55 -26.96 -15.98
C PRO A 345 -3.48 -26.03 -16.57
N ASP A 346 -3.69 -25.55 -17.80
CA ASP A 346 -2.87 -24.49 -18.39
C ASP A 346 -3.15 -23.17 -17.65
N TYR A 347 -2.16 -22.70 -16.90
CA TYR A 347 -2.24 -21.45 -16.13
C TYR A 347 -2.03 -20.19 -16.98
N GLU A 348 -1.70 -20.34 -18.27
CA GLU A 348 -1.64 -19.25 -19.25
C GLU A 348 -2.98 -19.09 -19.99
N SER A 349 -3.79 -20.17 -20.06
CA SER A 349 -5.08 -20.17 -20.75
C SER A 349 -6.30 -20.22 -19.82
N THR A 350 -7.45 -19.85 -20.34
CA THR A 350 -8.76 -19.94 -19.67
C THR A 350 -9.70 -20.90 -20.41
N HIS A 351 -9.16 -21.87 -21.15
CA HIS A 351 -9.96 -22.81 -21.96
C HIS A 351 -10.98 -23.57 -21.11
N VAL A 352 -12.18 -23.71 -21.67
CA VAL A 352 -13.35 -24.33 -21.00
C VAL A 352 -13.19 -25.82 -20.68
N HIS A 353 -12.23 -26.50 -21.33
CA HIS A 353 -11.92 -27.90 -21.03
C HIS A 353 -10.97 -28.06 -19.82
N GLU A 354 -10.29 -26.99 -19.43
CA GLU A 354 -9.35 -26.99 -18.30
C GLU A 354 -9.94 -26.28 -17.08
N TRP A 355 -10.87 -25.35 -17.30
CA TRP A 355 -11.42 -24.46 -16.29
C TRP A 355 -12.95 -24.40 -16.36
N ALA A 356 -13.61 -24.56 -15.21
CA ALA A 356 -14.99 -24.14 -15.01
C ALA A 356 -15.00 -22.67 -14.57
N HIS A 357 -15.87 -21.86 -15.19
CA HIS A 357 -15.95 -20.43 -14.96
C HIS A 357 -17.18 -20.09 -14.11
N ARG A 358 -16.97 -19.52 -12.91
CA ARG A 358 -18.04 -19.02 -12.05
C ARG A 358 -17.95 -17.49 -11.96
N ARG A 359 -18.62 -16.81 -12.88
CA ARG A 359 -18.56 -15.34 -13.02
C ARG A 359 -19.57 -14.63 -12.13
N LEU A 360 -19.10 -13.59 -11.44
CA LEU A 360 -19.88 -12.60 -10.71
C LEU A 360 -19.78 -11.25 -11.43
N SER A 361 -20.92 -10.74 -11.91
CA SER A 361 -21.00 -9.44 -12.59
C SER A 361 -21.25 -8.33 -11.59
N MET A 362 -20.48 -7.24 -11.68
CA MET A 362 -20.57 -6.09 -10.77
C MET A 362 -21.63 -5.02 -11.06
N PRO A 363 -22.13 -4.78 -12.29
CA PRO A 363 -23.14 -3.73 -12.46
C PRO A 363 -24.42 -4.08 -11.72
N ASP A 364 -24.92 -3.14 -10.92
CA ASP A 364 -26.19 -3.23 -10.21
C ASP A 364 -27.31 -2.63 -11.03
N ILE A 365 -28.46 -3.28 -11.14
CA ILE A 365 -29.56 -2.72 -11.94
C ILE A 365 -30.24 -1.57 -11.18
N PHE A 366 -30.10 -1.49 -9.84
CA PHE A 366 -30.85 -0.51 -9.05
C PHE A 366 -30.06 0.05 -7.87
N VAL A 367 -29.97 1.38 -7.79
CA VAL A 367 -29.45 2.12 -6.63
C VAL A 367 -30.63 2.74 -5.89
N SER A 368 -30.74 2.52 -4.58
CA SER A 368 -31.84 3.02 -3.75
C SER A 368 -31.50 4.38 -3.15
N ASN A 369 -32.12 5.46 -3.63
CA ASN A 369 -32.02 6.75 -2.95
C ASN A 369 -33.08 6.84 -1.84
N ARG A 370 -32.67 6.77 -0.57
CA ARG A 370 -33.59 6.71 0.58
C ARG A 370 -34.51 7.93 0.72
N ARG A 371 -34.15 9.08 0.15
CA ARG A 371 -35.00 10.28 0.21
C ARG A 371 -36.30 10.12 -0.57
N ASP A 372 -36.29 9.35 -1.67
CA ASP A 372 -37.44 9.24 -2.57
C ASP A 372 -37.86 7.78 -2.87
N ARG A 373 -37.13 6.77 -2.38
CA ARG A 373 -37.30 5.34 -2.73
C ARG A 373 -37.32 5.06 -4.24
N VAL A 374 -36.77 5.97 -5.04
CA VAL A 374 -36.66 5.80 -6.49
C VAL A 374 -35.45 4.93 -6.76
N LEU A 375 -35.71 3.73 -7.29
CA LEU A 375 -34.68 2.86 -7.84
C LEU A 375 -34.14 3.55 -9.11
N LYS A 376 -32.90 4.01 -9.06
CA LYS A 376 -32.22 4.53 -10.27
C LYS A 376 -31.47 3.40 -10.95
N LEU A 377 -31.54 3.35 -12.28
CA LEU A 377 -30.72 2.45 -13.07
C LEU A 377 -29.26 2.89 -12.96
N ASN A 378 -28.39 2.03 -12.41
CA ASN A 378 -26.95 2.28 -12.51
C ASN A 378 -26.55 2.10 -13.98
N THR A 379 -26.05 3.16 -14.60
CA THR A 379 -25.61 3.13 -15.99
C THR A 379 -24.15 2.71 -16.14
N ARG A 380 -23.44 2.47 -15.03
CA ARG A 380 -22.06 1.98 -15.05
C ARG A 380 -22.01 0.51 -15.44
N GLU A 381 -20.90 0.13 -16.06
CA GLU A 381 -20.67 -1.27 -16.45
C GLU A 381 -20.09 -2.10 -15.30
N GLY A 382 -19.72 -1.45 -14.19
CA GLY A 382 -19.22 -2.06 -12.98
C GLY A 382 -19.38 -1.18 -11.74
N ILE A 383 -18.69 -1.54 -10.66
CA ILE A 383 -18.65 -0.77 -9.41
C ILE A 383 -17.32 0.00 -9.30
N ARG A 384 -17.37 1.20 -8.73
CA ARG A 384 -16.15 1.97 -8.45
C ARG A 384 -15.42 1.34 -7.28
N VAL A 385 -14.14 1.03 -7.45
CA VAL A 385 -13.28 0.46 -6.40
C VAL A 385 -12.04 1.30 -6.20
N GLY A 386 -11.67 1.51 -4.93
CA GLY A 386 -10.37 2.01 -4.51
C GLY A 386 -9.50 0.89 -3.93
N PHE A 387 -8.18 1.07 -3.98
CA PHE A 387 -7.20 0.12 -3.44
C PHE A 387 -6.67 0.63 -2.11
N ASP A 388 -6.93 -0.12 -1.04
CA ASP A 388 -6.68 0.33 0.34
C ASP A 388 -5.88 -0.72 1.12
N THR A 389 -4.62 -0.40 1.39
CA THR A 389 -3.71 -1.23 2.19
C THR A 389 -4.04 -1.28 3.67
N CYS A 390 -4.83 -0.33 4.19
CA CYS A 390 -5.29 -0.26 5.57
C CYS A 390 -6.65 -0.93 5.80
N SER A 391 -7.38 -1.24 4.73
CA SER A 391 -8.62 -2.01 4.84
C SER A 391 -8.32 -3.49 5.08
N GLY A 392 -8.61 -3.97 6.30
CA GLY A 392 -8.42 -5.37 6.70
C GLY A 392 -9.19 -6.40 5.87
N ALA A 393 -10.17 -5.96 5.08
CA ALA A 393 -10.93 -6.77 4.13
C ALA A 393 -11.24 -5.98 2.86
N SER A 394 -11.48 -6.68 1.76
CA SER A 394 -12.21 -6.11 0.64
C SER A 394 -13.67 -5.89 1.05
N VAL A 395 -14.18 -4.69 0.83
CA VAL A 395 -15.55 -4.29 1.15
C VAL A 395 -16.31 -4.16 -0.16
N LEU A 396 -17.29 -5.02 -0.38
CA LEU A 396 -18.02 -5.18 -1.64
C LEU A 396 -19.53 -5.02 -1.41
N PRO A 397 -20.34 -4.82 -2.48
CA PRO A 397 -21.80 -4.81 -2.36
C PRO A 397 -22.33 -6.10 -1.73
N ASP A 398 -23.38 -6.01 -0.93
CA ASP A 398 -23.92 -7.12 -0.15
C ASP A 398 -24.28 -8.31 -1.04
N ARG A 399 -24.88 -8.05 -2.20
CA ARG A 399 -25.23 -9.09 -3.16
C ARG A 399 -24.01 -9.84 -3.68
N ILE A 400 -22.88 -9.15 -3.87
CA ILE A 400 -21.66 -9.77 -4.41
C ILE A 400 -21.06 -10.67 -3.34
N VAL A 401 -21.04 -10.20 -2.09
CA VAL A 401 -20.61 -11.00 -0.93
C VAL A 401 -21.51 -12.23 -0.76
N ALA A 402 -22.83 -12.07 -0.85
CA ALA A 402 -23.79 -13.17 -0.83
C ALA A 402 -23.60 -14.16 -1.98
N MET A 403 -23.26 -13.68 -3.18
CA MET A 403 -22.94 -14.56 -4.32
C MET A 403 -21.62 -15.32 -4.13
N ILE A 404 -20.59 -14.70 -3.55
CA ILE A 404 -19.35 -15.42 -3.20
C ILE A 404 -19.66 -16.53 -2.20
N TRP A 405 -20.39 -16.21 -1.13
CA TRP A 405 -20.80 -17.16 -0.10
C TRP A 405 -21.59 -18.35 -0.67
N THR A 406 -22.60 -18.08 -1.49
CA THR A 406 -23.48 -19.12 -2.02
C THR A 406 -22.88 -19.87 -3.21
N GLN A 407 -22.32 -19.16 -4.19
CA GLN A 407 -21.93 -19.75 -5.48
C GLN A 407 -20.49 -20.26 -5.51
N TRP A 408 -19.58 -19.61 -4.79
CA TRP A 408 -18.17 -20.02 -4.73
C TRP A 408 -17.90 -20.88 -3.49
N PHE A 409 -18.41 -20.48 -2.32
CA PHE A 409 -18.18 -21.25 -1.09
C PHE A 409 -19.18 -22.39 -0.90
N GLY A 410 -20.35 -22.32 -1.56
CA GLY A 410 -21.38 -23.37 -1.53
C GLY A 410 -22.18 -23.39 -0.23
N GLN A 411 -22.24 -22.26 0.49
CA GLN A 411 -22.91 -22.17 1.79
C GLN A 411 -24.34 -21.60 1.66
N PRO A 412 -25.27 -21.94 2.59
CA PRO A 412 -26.65 -21.45 2.57
C PRO A 412 -26.76 -19.93 2.79
N ILE A 413 -27.65 -19.26 2.03
CA ILE A 413 -27.80 -17.79 2.08
C ILE A 413 -28.18 -17.24 3.47
N ASP A 414 -28.97 -18.00 4.24
CA ASP A 414 -29.42 -17.67 5.59
C ASP A 414 -28.30 -17.69 6.64
N THR A 415 -27.12 -18.17 6.25
CA THR A 415 -25.93 -18.24 7.11
C THR A 415 -24.86 -17.20 6.75
N VAL A 416 -25.14 -16.29 5.81
CA VAL A 416 -24.23 -15.19 5.47
C VAL A 416 -24.00 -14.31 6.71
N PRO A 417 -22.73 -14.03 7.07
CA PRO A 417 -22.42 -13.11 8.16
C PRO A 417 -22.90 -11.69 7.86
N VAL A 418 -23.61 -11.09 8.81
CA VAL A 418 -24.15 -9.73 8.67
C VAL A 418 -23.10 -8.67 9.03
N ASP A 419 -22.34 -8.88 10.10
CA ASP A 419 -21.46 -7.86 10.69
C ASP A 419 -19.98 -8.30 10.69
N GLY A 420 -19.48 -8.83 9.57
CA GLY A 420 -18.08 -9.23 9.51
C GLY A 420 -17.63 -9.85 8.19
N PRO A 421 -16.34 -10.25 8.12
CA PRO A 421 -15.82 -10.99 6.99
C PRO A 421 -16.49 -12.36 6.83
N ILE A 422 -16.69 -12.78 5.59
CA ILE A 422 -17.18 -14.12 5.25
C ILE A 422 -16.08 -15.17 5.41
N TRP A 423 -16.44 -16.45 5.43
CA TRP A 423 -15.50 -17.56 5.60
C TRP A 423 -15.95 -18.77 4.78
N HIS A 424 -15.04 -19.70 4.50
CA HIS A 424 -15.41 -20.95 3.85
C HIS A 424 -15.20 -22.14 4.78
N HIS A 425 -16.06 -23.14 4.65
CA HIS A 425 -15.83 -24.46 5.24
C HIS A 425 -14.80 -25.21 4.41
N GLY A 426 -13.89 -25.94 5.07
CA GLY A 426 -12.88 -26.79 4.43
C GLY A 426 -11.44 -26.37 4.74
N SER A 427 -10.49 -27.12 4.15
CA SER A 427 -9.06 -26.85 4.31
C SER A 427 -8.70 -25.43 3.87
N LYS A 428 -7.73 -24.82 4.55
CA LYS A 428 -7.09 -23.56 4.12
C LYS A 428 -6.63 -23.60 2.66
N ASP A 429 -6.29 -24.78 2.14
CA ASP A 429 -5.78 -24.97 0.79
C ASP A 429 -6.88 -25.20 -0.26
N ARG A 430 -8.17 -25.03 0.10
CA ARG A 430 -9.33 -25.27 -0.80
C ARG A 430 -9.17 -24.57 -2.15
N PHE A 431 -8.66 -23.35 -2.15
CA PHE A 431 -8.48 -22.52 -3.34
C PHE A 431 -7.05 -22.53 -3.91
N ALA A 432 -6.16 -23.42 -3.43
CA ALA A 432 -4.73 -23.43 -3.79
C ALA A 432 -4.45 -23.60 -5.30
N ASN A 433 -5.34 -24.30 -6.01
CA ASN A 433 -5.24 -24.55 -7.45
C ASN A 433 -6.26 -23.75 -8.28
N HIS A 434 -7.03 -22.87 -7.64
CA HIS A 434 -8.00 -22.02 -8.30
C HIS A 434 -7.38 -20.67 -8.65
N ASP A 435 -7.93 -20.04 -9.68
CA ASP A 435 -7.55 -18.69 -10.09
C ASP A 435 -8.75 -17.75 -10.07
N LEU A 436 -8.47 -16.46 -9.95
CA LEU A 436 -9.44 -15.39 -10.13
C LEU A 436 -9.08 -14.55 -11.34
N LEU A 437 -10.09 -14.22 -12.15
CA LEU A 437 -10.02 -13.18 -13.16
C LEU A 437 -10.77 -11.95 -12.64
N PHE A 438 -10.09 -10.82 -12.55
CA PHE A 438 -10.69 -9.52 -12.30
C PHE A 438 -10.75 -8.77 -13.63
N GLU A 439 -11.94 -8.31 -14.01
CA GLU A 439 -12.09 -7.45 -15.18
C GLU A 439 -12.31 -6.02 -14.71
N PHE A 440 -11.38 -5.13 -15.06
CA PHE A 440 -11.45 -3.71 -14.76
C PHE A 440 -11.73 -2.92 -16.03
N LYS A 441 -12.54 -1.87 -15.92
CA LYS A 441 -12.63 -0.78 -16.88
C LYS A 441 -11.82 0.39 -16.34
N ASP A 442 -10.97 0.96 -17.18
CA ASP A 442 -10.12 2.09 -16.85
C ASP A 442 -10.79 3.44 -17.17
N GLY A 443 -10.16 4.55 -16.77
CA GLY A 443 -10.63 5.92 -17.01
C GLY A 443 -10.68 6.31 -18.49
N GLY A 444 -10.00 5.57 -19.36
CA GLY A 444 -10.09 5.69 -20.83
C GLY A 444 -11.23 4.87 -21.44
N GLY A 445 -11.96 4.09 -20.62
CA GLY A 445 -13.05 3.23 -21.06
C GLY A 445 -12.61 1.85 -21.57
N GLN A 446 -11.32 1.51 -21.50
CA GLN A 446 -10.80 0.22 -21.91
C GLN A 446 -11.01 -0.84 -20.83
N LYS A 447 -11.32 -2.08 -21.24
CA LYS A 447 -11.45 -3.22 -20.34
C LYS A 447 -10.21 -4.08 -20.35
N HIS A 448 -9.74 -4.43 -19.16
CA HIS A 448 -8.58 -5.27 -18.95
C HIS A 448 -8.91 -6.38 -17.97
N THR A 449 -8.59 -7.62 -18.35
CA THR A 449 -8.69 -8.77 -17.44
C THR A 449 -7.32 -9.07 -16.86
N ILE A 450 -7.24 -9.13 -15.54
CA ILE A 450 -6.05 -9.54 -14.80
C ILE A 450 -6.32 -10.84 -14.03
N ARG A 451 -5.32 -11.70 -13.93
CA ARG A 451 -5.45 -13.04 -13.36
C ARG A 451 -4.52 -13.22 -12.18
N CYS A 452 -5.00 -13.78 -11.07
CA CYS A 452 -4.19 -14.17 -9.92
C CYS A 452 -4.60 -15.53 -9.37
N SER A 453 -3.83 -16.03 -8.38
CA SER A 453 -4.30 -17.14 -7.55
C SER A 453 -5.51 -16.71 -6.74
N ALA A 454 -6.51 -17.59 -6.65
CA ALA A 454 -7.69 -17.36 -5.82
C ALA A 454 -7.37 -17.51 -4.32
N HIS A 455 -6.38 -18.33 -3.97
CA HIS A 455 -6.06 -18.68 -2.59
C HIS A 455 -5.77 -17.46 -1.72
N HIS A 456 -4.86 -16.58 -2.13
CA HIS A 456 -4.49 -15.41 -1.33
C HIS A 456 -5.60 -14.35 -1.19
N PHE A 457 -6.58 -14.37 -2.10
CA PHE A 457 -7.72 -13.44 -2.05
C PHE A 457 -8.91 -13.99 -1.25
N LEU A 458 -9.21 -15.29 -1.40
CA LEU A 458 -10.37 -15.98 -0.81
C LEU A 458 -10.05 -16.71 0.49
N SER A 459 -8.79 -16.79 0.88
CA SER A 459 -8.34 -17.37 2.13
C SER A 459 -7.51 -16.36 2.90
N SER A 460 -7.67 -16.37 4.21
CA SER A 460 -6.89 -15.59 5.16
C SER A 460 -6.04 -16.53 6.01
N PRO A 461 -5.02 -16.03 6.72
CA PRO A 461 -4.25 -16.85 7.62
C PRO A 461 -5.01 -17.18 8.91
N TRP A 462 -6.23 -16.65 9.06
CA TRP A 462 -7.04 -16.78 10.25
C TRP A 462 -8.05 -17.89 10.08
N SER A 463 -8.17 -18.70 11.12
CA SER A 463 -9.16 -19.76 11.20
C SER A 463 -9.81 -19.78 12.57
N ALA A 464 -11.11 -20.10 12.61
CA ALA A 464 -11.84 -20.40 13.83
C ALA A 464 -12.59 -21.71 13.61
N ASP A 465 -12.51 -22.63 14.58
CA ASP A 465 -13.31 -23.85 14.60
C ASP A 465 -13.24 -24.71 13.32
N GLY A 466 -12.04 -24.80 12.71
CA GLY A 466 -11.82 -25.56 11.47
C GLY A 466 -12.31 -24.87 10.19
N GLN A 467 -12.71 -23.60 10.28
CA GLN A 467 -13.16 -22.76 9.17
C GLN A 467 -12.08 -21.73 8.84
N THR A 468 -11.91 -21.40 7.56
CA THR A 468 -10.93 -20.39 7.12
C THR A 468 -11.66 -19.11 6.73
N PHE A 469 -11.31 -18.00 7.35
CA PHE A 469 -11.90 -16.71 7.01
C PHE A 469 -11.42 -16.24 5.64
N ALA A 470 -12.29 -15.58 4.89
CA ALA A 470 -11.93 -14.75 3.75
C ALA A 470 -11.99 -13.30 4.19
N CYS A 471 -11.02 -12.48 3.81
CA CYS A 471 -11.03 -11.05 4.14
C CYS A 471 -11.93 -10.28 3.16
N ILE A 472 -13.20 -10.67 3.10
CA ILE A 472 -14.22 -10.05 2.24
C ILE A 472 -15.44 -9.81 3.11
N LYS A 473 -15.98 -8.59 3.11
CA LYS A 473 -17.19 -8.26 3.86
C LYS A 473 -18.15 -7.39 3.05
N SER A 474 -19.40 -7.41 3.49
CA SER A 474 -20.46 -6.54 3.01
C SER A 474 -20.19 -5.08 3.34
N SER A 475 -20.78 -4.18 2.56
CA SER A 475 -20.68 -2.74 2.77
C SER A 475 -21.72 -2.31 3.78
N ASP A 476 -21.29 -1.73 4.89
CA ASP A 476 -22.21 -1.17 5.90
C ASP A 476 -22.87 0.14 5.41
N GLN A 477 -22.52 0.61 4.21
CA GLN A 477 -23.02 1.86 3.62
C GLN A 477 -24.26 1.65 2.77
N GLU A 478 -25.17 2.62 2.81
CA GLU A 478 -26.22 2.73 1.79
C GLU A 478 -25.58 2.88 0.40
N GLU A 479 -26.04 2.09 -0.56
CA GLU A 479 -25.53 2.12 -1.93
C GLU A 479 -26.06 3.37 -2.65
N PHE A 480 -25.14 4.24 -3.04
CA PHE A 480 -25.37 5.45 -3.84
C PHE A 480 -24.62 5.39 -5.17
N ASP A 481 -25.01 6.24 -6.13
CA ASP A 481 -24.36 6.32 -7.46
C ASP A 481 -22.86 6.68 -7.35
N ASP A 482 -22.43 7.35 -6.27
CA ASP A 482 -21.06 7.73 -5.96
C ASP A 482 -20.39 6.84 -4.90
N THR A 483 -20.96 5.67 -4.61
CA THR A 483 -20.31 4.73 -3.69
C THR A 483 -19.03 4.18 -4.29
N THR A 484 -17.95 4.24 -3.51
CA THR A 484 -16.66 3.60 -3.84
C THR A 484 -16.43 2.45 -2.88
N TYR A 485 -16.39 1.25 -3.42
CA TYR A 485 -16.05 0.03 -2.71
C TYR A 485 -14.52 -0.10 -2.55
N THR A 486 -14.08 -1.09 -1.77
CA THR A 486 -12.66 -1.20 -1.41
C THR A 486 -12.14 -2.59 -1.76
N LEU A 487 -11.04 -2.63 -2.50
CA LEU A 487 -10.18 -3.81 -2.59
C LEU A 487 -9.06 -3.66 -1.56
N GLY A 488 -9.17 -4.46 -0.49
CA GLY A 488 -8.36 -4.35 0.73
C GLY A 488 -7.09 -5.19 0.71
N MET A 489 -6.53 -5.46 1.89
CA MET A 489 -5.27 -6.20 2.07
C MET A 489 -5.22 -7.54 1.31
N ASN A 490 -6.31 -8.30 1.24
CA ASN A 490 -6.35 -9.57 0.51
C ASN A 490 -6.15 -9.42 -1.01
N PHE A 491 -6.51 -8.26 -1.59
CA PHE A 491 -6.15 -7.95 -2.97
C PHE A 491 -4.64 -7.79 -3.13
N PHE A 492 -3.99 -7.09 -2.20
CA PHE A 492 -2.52 -6.94 -2.17
C PHE A 492 -1.77 -8.23 -1.80
N TRP A 493 -2.43 -9.20 -1.17
CA TRP A 493 -1.88 -10.55 -1.00
C TRP A 493 -1.91 -11.35 -2.31
N ALA A 494 -2.82 -11.04 -3.22
CA ALA A 494 -2.90 -11.68 -4.52
C ALA A 494 -2.07 -10.95 -5.60
N PHE A 495 -1.90 -9.63 -5.48
CA PHE A 495 -1.23 -8.77 -6.46
C PHE A 495 -0.15 -7.86 -5.84
N MET A 496 0.96 -7.71 -6.55
CA MET A 496 1.77 -6.50 -6.48
C MET A 496 1.07 -5.39 -7.26
N VAL A 497 0.98 -4.20 -6.65
CA VAL A 497 0.29 -3.05 -7.22
C VAL A 497 1.28 -1.92 -7.43
N LYS A 498 1.37 -1.41 -8.66
CA LYS A 498 2.18 -0.23 -9.01
C LYS A 498 1.24 0.95 -9.24
N PHE A 499 1.53 2.07 -8.59
CA PHE A 499 0.85 3.35 -8.69
C PHE A 499 1.80 4.34 -9.34
N GLU A 500 1.34 5.02 -10.38
CA GLU A 500 2.17 5.91 -11.20
C GLU A 500 1.45 7.21 -11.48
N ALA A 501 2.16 8.32 -11.43
CA ALA A 501 1.63 9.61 -11.84
C ALA A 501 2.73 10.45 -12.48
N THR A 502 2.42 11.03 -13.64
CA THR A 502 3.24 12.08 -14.27
C THR A 502 2.40 13.35 -14.35
N TYR A 503 2.90 14.45 -13.81
CA TYR A 503 2.16 15.70 -13.71
C TYR A 503 3.03 16.94 -13.76
N SER A 504 2.54 17.99 -14.41
CA SER A 504 3.12 19.34 -14.34
C SER A 504 2.54 20.11 -13.15
N GLY A 505 3.36 20.94 -12.48
CA GLY A 505 2.90 21.77 -11.36
C GLY A 505 2.80 21.00 -10.05
N SER A 506 1.71 21.20 -9.29
CA SER A 506 1.59 20.74 -7.90
C SER A 506 0.82 19.43 -7.70
N HIS A 507 0.06 18.98 -8.71
CA HIS A 507 -0.73 17.74 -8.72
C HIS A 507 -1.18 17.36 -10.14
N PRO A 508 -1.57 16.09 -10.39
CA PRO A 508 -2.18 15.67 -11.65
C PRO A 508 -3.54 16.32 -11.88
N ILE A 509 -3.72 16.86 -13.09
CA ILE A 509 -4.96 17.51 -13.56
C ILE A 509 -5.70 16.60 -14.54
N PRO A 510 -6.98 16.23 -14.28
CA PRO A 510 -7.81 15.50 -15.23
C PRO A 510 -7.90 16.15 -16.61
N GLY A 511 -7.86 15.34 -17.67
CA GLY A 511 -7.89 15.80 -19.06
C GLY A 511 -6.53 16.24 -19.63
N THR A 512 -5.57 16.56 -18.76
CA THR A 512 -4.16 16.83 -19.14
C THR A 512 -3.26 15.66 -18.79
N HIS A 513 -3.45 15.09 -17.60
CA HIS A 513 -2.61 14.03 -17.05
C HIS A 513 -3.40 12.73 -16.93
N SER A 514 -2.69 11.61 -16.91
CA SER A 514 -3.27 10.26 -16.82
C SER A 514 -2.53 9.41 -15.79
N PRO A 515 -2.74 9.64 -14.48
CA PRO A 515 -2.24 8.73 -13.45
C PRO A 515 -2.76 7.30 -13.69
N THR A 516 -1.94 6.30 -13.40
CA THR A 516 -2.19 4.90 -13.75
C THR A 516 -1.93 3.93 -12.61
N ILE A 517 -2.55 2.75 -12.72
CA ILE A 517 -2.30 1.60 -11.85
C ILE A 517 -1.93 0.40 -12.73
N GLN A 518 -0.97 -0.40 -12.27
CA GLN A 518 -0.65 -1.70 -12.86
C GLN A 518 -0.69 -2.80 -11.80
N PHE A 519 -1.07 -4.01 -12.24
CA PHE A 519 -1.15 -5.17 -11.36
C PHE A 519 -0.27 -6.29 -11.88
N ALA A 520 0.53 -6.89 -11.01
CA ALA A 520 1.23 -8.14 -11.28
C ALA A 520 0.80 -9.18 -10.25
N ALA A 521 0.33 -10.34 -10.68
CA ALA A 521 0.00 -11.41 -9.76
C ALA A 521 1.25 -11.81 -8.96
N GLN A 522 1.09 -12.11 -7.68
CA GLN A 522 2.19 -12.63 -6.84
C GLN A 522 2.46 -14.11 -7.14
N ARG A 523 2.69 -14.45 -8.40
CA ARG A 523 3.05 -15.79 -8.88
C ARG A 523 3.75 -15.68 -10.23
N LEU A 524 4.45 -16.75 -10.64
CA LEU A 524 5.01 -16.85 -11.99
C LEU A 524 4.48 -18.10 -12.67
N VAL A 525 4.11 -17.90 -13.94
CA VAL A 525 3.68 -18.96 -14.84
C VAL A 525 4.70 -19.03 -15.97
N HIS A 526 5.15 -20.23 -16.31
CA HIS A 526 6.08 -20.46 -17.39
C HIS A 526 5.80 -21.81 -18.02
N ASN A 527 5.71 -21.85 -19.36
CA ASN A 527 5.34 -23.04 -20.11
C ASN A 527 4.04 -23.65 -19.57
N LYS A 528 3.02 -22.81 -19.36
CA LYS A 528 1.68 -23.20 -18.90
C LYS A 528 1.57 -23.64 -17.44
N GLU A 529 2.69 -23.82 -16.75
CA GLU A 529 2.72 -24.28 -15.36
C GLU A 529 3.03 -23.15 -14.39
N ARG A 530 2.44 -23.20 -13.19
CA ARG A 530 2.83 -22.32 -12.09
C ARG A 530 4.20 -22.75 -11.55
N VAL A 531 5.22 -21.94 -11.80
CA VAL A 531 6.61 -22.19 -11.37
C VAL A 531 6.98 -21.46 -10.08
N ALA A 532 6.19 -20.49 -9.64
CA ALA A 532 6.39 -19.73 -8.41
C ALA A 532 5.06 -19.23 -7.84
N ASP A 533 4.94 -19.15 -6.52
CA ASP A 533 3.88 -18.44 -5.80
C ASP A 533 4.48 -17.23 -5.04
N ALA A 534 3.66 -16.52 -4.26
CA ALA A 534 4.02 -15.26 -3.61
C ALA A 534 5.27 -15.37 -2.73
N TRP A 535 5.47 -16.51 -2.08
CA TRP A 535 6.61 -16.78 -1.20
C TRP A 535 7.88 -17.23 -1.94
N ASP A 536 7.78 -17.58 -3.22
CA ASP A 536 8.94 -17.92 -4.05
C ASP A 536 9.61 -16.69 -4.69
N LEU A 537 8.96 -15.52 -4.64
CA LEU A 537 9.45 -14.30 -5.29
C LEU A 537 10.43 -13.57 -4.37
N GLU A 538 11.71 -13.81 -4.60
CA GLU A 538 12.81 -13.20 -3.86
C GLU A 538 13.17 -11.81 -4.39
N ILE A 539 13.58 -10.95 -3.47
CA ILE A 539 14.31 -9.72 -3.76
C ILE A 539 15.74 -10.09 -4.13
N HIS A 540 16.12 -9.89 -5.40
CA HIS A 540 17.43 -10.28 -5.93
C HIS A 540 18.47 -9.18 -5.69
N PRO A 541 19.45 -9.37 -4.80
CA PRO A 541 20.42 -8.32 -4.46
C PRO A 541 21.31 -7.92 -5.63
N ASN A 542 21.65 -8.88 -6.49
CA ASN A 542 22.59 -8.67 -7.57
C ASN A 542 21.95 -8.08 -8.85
N LEU A 543 20.63 -7.83 -8.82
CA LEU A 543 19.85 -7.31 -9.94
C LEU A 543 18.92 -6.19 -9.43
N PRO A 544 19.43 -4.96 -9.30
CA PRO A 544 18.63 -3.81 -8.93
C PRO A 544 17.44 -3.63 -9.90
N PRO A 545 16.26 -3.18 -9.42
CA PRO A 545 15.04 -3.13 -10.24
C PRO A 545 15.18 -2.32 -11.54
N ARG A 546 15.96 -1.23 -11.50
CA ARG A 546 16.26 -0.43 -12.71
C ARG A 546 17.00 -1.24 -13.78
N LEU A 547 17.97 -2.05 -13.36
CA LEU A 547 18.71 -2.92 -14.28
C LEU A 547 17.80 -4.03 -14.81
N GLN A 548 16.86 -4.54 -14.02
CA GLN A 548 15.85 -5.48 -14.51
C GLN A 548 14.96 -4.86 -15.59
N ASN A 549 14.65 -3.56 -15.48
CA ASN A 549 13.93 -2.82 -16.50
C ASN A 549 14.76 -2.60 -17.77
N GLU A 550 16.03 -2.20 -17.64
CA GLU A 550 16.93 -1.99 -18.77
C GLU A 550 17.25 -3.31 -19.52
N LEU A 551 17.37 -4.42 -18.78
CA LEU A 551 17.58 -5.78 -19.31
C LEU A 551 16.43 -6.32 -20.15
N ARG A 552 15.19 -5.83 -19.95
CA ARG A 552 14.04 -6.22 -20.79
C ARG A 552 14.14 -5.69 -22.22
N GLY A 553 15.11 -4.80 -22.49
CA GLY A 553 15.18 -4.03 -23.72
C GLY A 553 14.03 -3.03 -23.77
N CYS A 554 14.34 -1.76 -24.02
CA CYS A 554 13.37 -0.67 -24.18
C CYS A 554 12.44 -0.84 -25.42
N GLN A 555 11.89 -2.03 -25.68
CA GLN A 555 10.95 -2.30 -26.78
C GLN A 555 9.49 -2.36 -26.34
N VAL A 556 9.21 -2.36 -25.04
CA VAL A 556 7.97 -1.78 -24.55
C VAL A 556 8.40 -0.45 -23.93
N PRO A 557 8.25 0.69 -24.63
CA PRO A 557 8.27 1.93 -23.89
C PRO A 557 7.17 1.76 -22.82
N GLU A 558 7.49 2.02 -21.55
CA GLU A 558 6.47 2.37 -20.58
C GLU A 558 5.84 3.66 -21.14
N LEU A 559 4.99 3.51 -22.16
CA LEU A 559 4.32 4.59 -22.84
C LEU A 559 3.39 5.14 -21.78
N HIS A 560 3.79 6.25 -21.17
CA HIS A 560 2.81 7.05 -20.50
C HIS A 560 1.80 7.45 -21.57
N PRO A 561 0.49 7.40 -21.30
CA PRO A 561 -0.49 7.77 -22.30
C PRO A 561 -0.40 9.23 -22.79
N GLY A 562 0.57 10.02 -22.27
CA GLY A 562 0.95 11.34 -22.76
C GLY A 562 2.21 11.38 -23.64
N ASP A 563 2.93 10.27 -23.85
CA ASP A 563 4.08 10.19 -24.76
C ASP A 563 3.67 10.12 -26.25
N LEU A 564 2.36 10.10 -26.51
CA LEU A 564 1.75 10.18 -27.83
C LEU A 564 0.96 11.47 -27.94
N SER A 565 1.64 12.60 -27.99
CA SER A 565 1.10 13.85 -28.53
C SER A 565 1.83 14.19 -29.82
N ASP A 566 1.14 14.02 -30.95
CA ASP A 566 1.33 14.88 -32.13
C ASP A 566 0.33 16.05 -32.05
#